data_AF-A0AAN9FU30-F1
#
_entry.id   AF-A0AAN9FU30-F1
#
_cell.length_a   1.000
_cell.length_b   1.000
_cell.length_c   1.000
_cell.angle_alpha   90.00
_cell.angle_beta   90.00
_cell.angle_gamma   90.00
#
_symmetry.space_group_name_H-M   'P 1'
#
loop_
_entity.id
_entity.type
_entity.pdbx_description
1 polymer ?
#
loop_
_entity_poly.entity_id
_entity_poly.type
_entity_poly.pdbx_seq_one_letter_code
_entity_poly.pdbx_strand_id
1 'polypeptide(L)'
;KQLEAAGKDFIIVLLSEIFPAKLEAMEDIDVWVQVACPRLSIDWGASFPRPLLTPYEATVALKHSEWHEKRYPMDFYANESLGEWTPNHKPPCPCGLTRNTGCKGPKCQLKNKMEDG
;
A
#
# COMPACT_ATOMS: atom_id res chain seq x y z
N LYS A 1 -4.56 -4.12 8.78
CA LYS A 1 -4.69 -5.53 8.36
C LYS A 1 -3.35 -6.21 8.06
N GLN A 2 -2.56 -5.83 7.04
CA GLN A 2 -1.27 -6.51 6.76
C GLN A 2 -0.27 -6.37 7.92
N LEU A 3 -0.11 -5.16 8.48
CA LEU A 3 0.77 -4.92 9.64
C LEU A 3 0.33 -5.70 10.89
N GLU A 4 -0.98 -5.73 11.18
CA GLU A 4 -1.57 -6.52 12.28
C GLU A 4 -1.31 -8.02 12.10
N ALA A 5 -1.54 -8.55 10.89
CA ALA A 5 -1.29 -9.95 10.57
C ALA A 5 0.20 -10.33 10.68
N ALA A 6 1.09 -9.38 10.44
CA ALA A 6 2.53 -9.51 10.64
C ALA A 6 2.98 -9.27 12.10
N GLY A 7 2.04 -9.03 13.02
CA GLY A 7 2.34 -8.77 14.43
C GLY A 7 3.15 -7.50 14.66
N LYS A 8 2.93 -6.46 13.86
CA LYS A 8 3.61 -5.17 13.97
C LYS A 8 2.71 -4.14 14.64
N ASP A 9 3.25 -3.47 15.65
CA ASP A 9 2.63 -2.29 16.23
C ASP A 9 2.73 -1.13 15.26
N PHE A 10 1.65 -0.35 15.13
CA PHE A 10 1.60 0.80 14.24
C PHE A 10 0.66 1.87 14.77
N ILE A 11 0.94 3.10 14.38
CA ILE A 11 0.06 4.25 14.58
C ILE A 11 -0.23 4.90 13.23
N ILE A 12 -1.38 5.57 13.13
CA ILE A 12 -1.72 6.39 11.96
C ILE A 12 -1.52 7.84 12.35
N VAL A 13 -0.61 8.52 11.64
CA VAL A 13 -0.32 9.94 11.86
C VAL A 13 -0.79 10.74 10.64
N LEU A 14 -1.62 11.75 10.88
CA LEU A 14 -2.08 12.69 9.86
C LEU A 14 -1.33 14.01 10.02
N LEU A 15 -0.58 14.40 9.00
CA LEU A 15 0.18 15.65 8.97
C LEU A 15 -0.10 16.38 7.66
N SER A 16 -0.33 17.69 7.74
CA SER A 16 -0.45 18.53 6.53
C SER A 16 0.87 18.60 5.75
N GLU A 17 2.00 18.50 6.46
CA GLU A 17 3.33 18.52 5.87
C GLU A 17 4.33 17.71 6.72
N ILE A 18 5.20 16.98 6.02
CA ILE A 18 6.19 16.05 6.58
C ILE A 18 7.57 16.69 6.49
N PHE A 19 8.27 16.76 7.62
CA PHE A 19 9.65 17.24 7.72
C PHE A 19 10.49 16.22 8.49
N PRO A 20 11.78 16.04 8.15
CA PRO A 20 12.66 15.11 8.88
C PRO A 20 12.65 15.31 10.40
N ALA A 21 12.83 16.55 10.86
CA ALA A 21 12.85 16.88 12.29
C ALA A 21 11.54 16.52 13.03
N LYS A 22 10.38 16.57 12.35
CA LYS A 22 9.10 16.22 12.97
C LYS A 22 8.98 14.71 13.15
N LEU A 23 9.44 13.94 12.17
CA LEU A 23 9.44 12.48 12.27
C LEU A 23 10.50 11.99 13.27
N GLU A 24 11.64 12.67 13.35
CA GLU A 24 12.72 12.36 14.28
C GLU A 24 12.31 12.54 15.75
N ALA A 25 11.43 13.50 16.05
CA ALA A 25 10.90 13.71 17.40
C ALA A 25 10.05 12.55 17.94
N MET A 26 9.67 11.60 17.09
CA MET A 26 8.93 10.39 17.47
C MET A 26 9.89 9.20 17.54
N GLU A 27 10.67 9.16 18.63
CA GLU A 27 11.83 8.27 18.79
C GLU A 27 11.48 6.78 18.82
N ASP A 28 10.27 6.44 19.27
CA ASP A 28 9.74 5.07 19.38
C ASP A 28 9.33 4.45 18.03
N ILE A 29 9.49 5.19 16.91
CA ILE A 29 9.12 4.72 15.58
C ILE A 29 10.36 4.26 14.81
N ASP A 30 10.38 2.97 14.47
CA ASP A 30 11.47 2.36 13.70
C ASP A 30 11.44 2.73 12.21
N VAL A 31 10.23 2.78 11.62
CA VAL A 31 10.01 2.92 10.18
C VAL A 31 8.72 3.71 9.92
N TRP A 32 8.75 4.56 8.88
CA TRP A 32 7.60 5.29 8.38
C TRP A 32 7.13 4.72 7.05
N VAL A 33 5.81 4.70 6.82
CA VAL A 33 5.21 4.36 5.52
C VAL A 33 4.39 5.55 5.04
N GLN A 34 4.73 6.09 3.87
CA GLN A 34 4.06 7.25 3.32
C GLN A 34 2.81 6.85 2.52
N VAL A 35 1.64 7.00 3.11
CA VAL A 35 0.34 6.71 2.46
C VAL A 35 -0.28 7.99 1.87
N ALA A 36 0.50 8.70 1.06
CA ALA A 36 0.12 9.95 0.38
C ALA A 36 0.94 10.09 -0.92
N CYS A 37 1.20 11.33 -1.37
CA CYS A 37 2.04 11.57 -2.54
C CYS A 37 3.44 10.95 -2.37
N PRO A 38 3.81 9.87 -3.07
CA PRO A 38 4.98 9.04 -2.73
C PRO A 38 6.33 9.71 -3.06
N ARG A 39 6.31 10.95 -3.58
CA ARG A 39 7.49 11.75 -3.94
C ARG A 39 8.48 11.89 -2.78
N LEU A 40 8.03 12.00 -1.52
CA LEU A 40 8.95 12.17 -0.40
C LEU A 40 9.76 10.90 -0.15
N SER A 41 9.10 9.74 -0.05
CA SER A 41 9.79 8.46 0.11
C SER A 41 10.74 8.15 -1.05
N ILE A 42 10.39 8.53 -2.29
CA ILE A 42 11.17 8.16 -3.48
C ILE A 42 12.32 9.14 -3.74
N ASP A 43 12.05 10.44 -3.72
CA ASP A 43 13.03 11.46 -4.09
C ASP A 43 13.87 11.94 -2.89
N TRP A 44 13.35 11.82 -1.66
CA TRP A 44 13.96 12.38 -0.44
C TRP A 44 14.05 11.39 0.73
N GLY A 45 13.77 10.10 0.51
CA GLY A 45 13.74 9.10 1.59
C GLY A 45 15.04 9.00 2.38
N ALA A 46 16.19 9.22 1.72
CA ALA A 46 17.51 9.22 2.34
C ALA A 46 17.80 10.43 3.25
N SER A 47 16.97 11.48 3.21
CA SER A 47 17.09 12.65 4.08
C SER A 47 16.42 12.45 5.45
N PHE A 48 15.72 11.34 5.65
CA PHE A 48 15.08 11.01 6.92
C PHE A 48 15.98 10.10 7.77
N PRO A 49 16.06 10.34 9.10
CA PRO A 49 16.90 9.53 9.99
C PRO A 49 16.37 8.11 10.18
N ARG A 50 15.06 7.92 10.01
CA ARG A 50 14.38 6.62 9.99
C ARG A 50 13.89 6.32 8.57
N PRO A 51 13.87 5.06 8.11
CA PRO A 51 13.39 4.71 6.78
C PRO A 51 11.98 5.24 6.51
N LEU A 52 11.79 5.94 5.38
CA LEU A 52 10.49 6.41 4.90
C LEU A 52 10.13 5.66 3.62
N LEU A 53 9.31 4.62 3.76
CA LEU A 53 8.97 3.68 2.70
C LEU A 53 7.72 4.11 1.91
N THR A 54 7.65 3.73 0.65
CA THR A 54 6.38 3.66 -0.08
C THR A 54 5.53 2.46 0.39
N PRO A 55 4.22 2.46 0.10
CA PRO A 55 3.37 1.29 0.36
C PRO A 55 3.86 0.03 -0.37
N TYR A 56 4.42 0.18 -1.58
CA TYR A 56 5.02 -0.91 -2.32
C TYR A 56 6.21 -1.52 -1.57
N GLU A 57 7.16 -0.68 -1.14
CA GLU A 57 8.32 -1.11 -0.35
C GLU A 57 7.93 -1.78 0.97
N ALA A 58 6.93 -1.23 1.67
CA ALA A 58 6.40 -1.83 2.89
C ALA A 58 5.83 -3.23 2.62
N THR A 59 5.11 -3.42 1.51
CA THR A 59 4.52 -4.71 1.12
C THR A 59 5.60 -5.73 0.75
N VAL A 60 6.68 -5.30 0.09
CA VAL A 60 7.87 -6.13 -0.18
C VAL A 60 8.57 -6.51 1.12
N ALA A 61 8.77 -5.56 2.04
CA ALA A 61 9.40 -5.82 3.34
C ALA A 61 8.58 -6.82 4.19
N LEU A 62 7.26 -6.78 4.08
CA LEU A 62 6.34 -7.75 4.71
C LEU A 62 6.23 -9.08 3.95
N LYS A 63 6.94 -9.27 2.84
CA LYS A 63 6.92 -10.47 1.99
C LYS A 63 5.55 -10.78 1.36
N HIS A 64 4.74 -9.74 1.15
CA HIS A 64 3.46 -9.84 0.44
C HIS A 64 3.61 -9.53 -1.06
N SER A 65 4.77 -9.04 -1.51
CA SER A 65 5.06 -8.78 -2.92
C SER A 65 6.55 -8.97 -3.20
N GLU A 66 6.87 -9.30 -4.45
CA GLU A 66 8.26 -9.44 -4.89
C GLU A 66 8.84 -8.09 -5.30
N TRP A 67 10.15 -7.96 -5.18
CA TRP A 67 10.85 -6.78 -5.68
C TRP A 67 10.95 -6.82 -7.21
N HIS A 68 10.40 -5.81 -7.88
CA HIS A 68 10.51 -5.62 -9.32
C HIS A 68 11.87 -5.01 -9.71
N GLU A 69 12.85 -5.86 -10.05
CA GLU A 69 14.21 -5.42 -10.43
C GLU A 69 14.27 -4.46 -11.62
N LYS A 70 13.38 -4.64 -12.61
CA LYS A 70 13.43 -3.90 -13.88
C LYS A 70 12.63 -2.60 -13.88
N ARG A 71 11.65 -2.47 -12.98
CA ARG A 71 10.72 -1.34 -12.97
C ARG A 71 10.19 -1.11 -11.56
N TYR A 72 10.50 0.05 -11.01
CA TYR A 72 9.89 0.51 -9.76
C TYR A 72 8.41 0.88 -9.99
N PRO A 73 7.45 0.26 -9.27
CA PRO A 73 6.04 0.61 -9.38
C PRO A 73 5.76 2.05 -8.90
N MET A 74 5.16 2.83 -9.79
CA MET A 74 4.79 4.24 -9.54
C MET A 74 3.27 4.43 -9.68
N ASP A 75 2.50 3.50 -9.13
CA ASP A 75 1.08 3.30 -9.45
C ASP A 75 0.13 3.60 -8.29
N PHE A 76 0.60 4.30 -7.26
CA PHE A 76 -0.21 4.62 -6.07
C PHE A 76 -1.55 5.31 -6.43
N TYR A 77 -1.57 6.20 -7.43
CA TYR A 77 -2.80 6.85 -7.91
C TYR A 77 -3.33 6.26 -9.23
N ALA A 78 -2.75 5.16 -9.72
CA ALA A 78 -3.21 4.56 -10.97
C ALA A 78 -4.61 3.98 -10.80
N ASN A 79 -5.46 4.18 -11.81
CA ASN A 79 -6.77 3.51 -11.87
C ASN A 79 -6.62 1.99 -11.99
N GLU A 80 -5.58 1.56 -12.71
CA GLU A 80 -5.17 0.17 -12.85
C GLU A 80 -4.02 -0.09 -11.88
N SER A 81 -4.39 -0.66 -10.74
CA SER A 81 -3.46 -1.14 -9.71
C SER A 81 -2.59 -2.28 -10.24
N LEU A 82 -1.28 -2.23 -9.97
CA LEU A 82 -0.34 -3.33 -10.20
C LEU A 82 -0.30 -4.32 -9.03
N GLY A 83 -0.88 -3.97 -7.87
CA GLY A 83 -0.89 -4.86 -6.71
C GLY A 83 -1.53 -4.28 -5.46
N GLU A 84 -1.58 -5.10 -4.40
CA GLU A 84 -2.31 -4.82 -3.15
C GLU A 84 -1.82 -3.58 -2.39
N TRP A 85 -0.62 -3.08 -2.73
CA TRP A 85 -0.05 -1.88 -2.13
C TRP A 85 -0.71 -0.57 -2.59
N THR A 86 -1.58 -0.60 -3.61
CA THR A 86 -2.27 0.62 -4.07
C THR A 86 -3.69 0.76 -3.52
N PRO A 87 -4.14 2.00 -3.23
CA PRO A 87 -5.51 2.28 -2.79
C PRO A 87 -6.61 1.78 -3.74
N ASN A 88 -6.31 1.74 -5.03
CA ASN A 88 -7.26 1.34 -6.07
C ASN A 88 -7.26 -0.17 -6.36
N HIS A 89 -6.45 -0.95 -5.64
CA HIS A 89 -6.39 -2.39 -5.81
C HIS A 89 -7.77 -3.03 -5.59
N LYS A 90 -8.18 -3.90 -6.53
CA LYS A 90 -9.42 -4.66 -6.43
C LYS A 90 -9.05 -6.13 -6.47
N PRO A 91 -9.32 -6.90 -5.40
CA PRO A 91 -9.02 -8.32 -5.41
C PRO A 91 -9.79 -9.01 -6.54
N PRO A 92 -9.23 -10.10 -7.10
CA PRO A 92 -9.89 -10.86 -8.15
C PRO A 92 -11.33 -11.19 -7.78
N CYS A 93 -12.23 -11.08 -8.76
CA CYS A 93 -13.61 -11.51 -8.53
C CYS A 93 -13.63 -13.04 -8.35
N PRO A 94 -14.38 -13.57 -7.36
CA PRO A 94 -14.61 -15.01 -7.23
C PRO A 94 -15.23 -15.65 -8.47
N CYS A 95 -15.87 -14.83 -9.31
CA CYS A 95 -16.40 -15.23 -10.60
C CYS A 95 -15.32 -15.59 -11.65
N GLY A 96 -14.03 -15.39 -11.36
CA GLY A 96 -12.92 -15.66 -12.29
C GLY A 96 -12.82 -14.69 -13.47
N LEU A 97 -13.72 -13.72 -13.59
CA LEU A 97 -13.76 -12.74 -14.68
C LEU A 97 -13.16 -11.39 -14.25
N THR A 98 -12.48 -10.72 -15.18
CA THR A 98 -12.04 -9.32 -15.07
C THR A 98 -13.11 -8.37 -15.63
N ARG A 99 -12.96 -7.05 -15.43
CA ARG A 99 -13.85 -6.05 -16.04
C ARG A 99 -13.92 -6.20 -17.57
N ASN A 100 -12.78 -6.47 -18.20
CA ASN A 100 -12.66 -6.59 -19.65
C ASN A 100 -13.29 -7.91 -20.16
N THR A 101 -13.34 -8.95 -19.33
CA THR A 101 -13.98 -10.23 -19.66
C THR A 101 -15.40 -10.35 -19.11
N GLY A 102 -16.07 -9.23 -18.78
CA GLY A 102 -17.50 -9.20 -18.45
C GLY A 102 -17.87 -9.23 -16.96
N CYS A 103 -16.92 -9.07 -16.04
CA CYS A 103 -17.23 -8.99 -14.61
C CYS A 103 -18.02 -7.71 -14.27
N LYS A 104 -19.14 -7.89 -13.56
CA LYS A 104 -19.99 -6.77 -13.07
C LYS A 104 -19.40 -6.03 -11.85
N GLY A 105 -18.19 -6.40 -11.41
CA GLY A 105 -17.49 -5.77 -10.29
C GLY A 105 -18.28 -5.87 -8.99
N PRO A 106 -18.55 -4.75 -8.28
CA PRO A 106 -19.34 -4.75 -7.04
C PRO A 106 -20.74 -5.36 -7.18
N LYS A 107 -21.32 -5.40 -8.40
CA LYS A 107 -22.63 -5.99 -8.66
C LYS A 107 -22.57 -7.45 -9.10
N CYS A 108 -21.42 -8.12 -8.91
CA CYS A 108 -21.28 -9.53 -9.27
C CYS A 108 -22.01 -10.40 -8.25
N GLN A 109 -23.02 -11.16 -8.69
CA GLN A 109 -23.83 -12.01 -7.81
C GLN A 109 -23.03 -13.11 -7.10
N LEU A 110 -21.90 -13.55 -7.69
CA LEU A 110 -21.00 -14.52 -7.08
C LEU A 110 -20.12 -13.90 -5.97
N LYS A 111 -19.93 -12.57 -5.93
CA LYS A 111 -19.32 -11.90 -4.76
C LYS A 111 -20.28 -11.93 -3.58
N ASN A 112 -21.55 -11.58 -3.81
CA ASN A 112 -22.55 -11.50 -2.75
C ASN A 112 -22.77 -12.85 -2.04
N LYS A 113 -22.68 -13.98 -2.76
CA LYS A 113 -22.84 -15.32 -2.17
C LYS A 113 -21.72 -15.77 -1.22
N MET A 114 -20.53 -15.15 -1.27
CA MET A 114 -19.39 -15.51 -0.40
C MET A 114 -19.29 -14.62 0.85
N GLU A 115 -19.96 -13.47 0.89
CA GLU A 115 -19.95 -12.56 2.04
C GLU A 115 -21.01 -12.94 3.11
N ASP A 116 -21.95 -13.82 2.76
CA ASP A 116 -23.07 -14.28 3.62
C ASP A 116 -22.80 -15.61 4.36
N GLY A 117 -21.56 -16.14 4.35
CA GLY A 117 -21.18 -17.41 4.99
C GLY A 117 -19.88 -17.32 5.76
#